data_AF-A0A0R1WNX5-F1
#
_entry.id   AF-A0A0R1WNX5-F1
#
_cell.length_a   1.000
_cell.length_b   1.000
_cell.length_c   1.000
_cell.angle_alpha   90.00
_cell.angle_beta   90.00
_cell.angle_gamma   90.00
#
_symmetry.space_group_name_H-M   'P 1'
#
loop_
_entity.id
_entity.type
_entity.pdbx_description
1 polymer ?
#
loop_
_entity_poly.entity_id
_entity_poly.type
_entity_poly.pdbx_seq_one_letter_code
_entity_poly.pdbx_strand_id
1 'polypeptide(L)'
;MAFGFLIYFAIKMFKGRKLKSTDRASKKLKKRNRIGLIVSILVFFIAAGIGGSNEETTSKQSSSADTTKVVKKQKYIGKDKYNIAKKENVALLAKQKKLQDQEDKLQDQQDQIASDEAAAKQKEAEQQAAAQKQQEEQAKAAEKQQKEAAAQQKQQQEQQSQQASSQTRGDMNTSDSGTIVGNANSHIYHVPGQAGYNMNSSNAVYFHSEQEAIAAGYRRSKR
;
A
#
# COMPACT_ATOMS: atom_id res chain seq x y z
N MET A 1 46.45 11.22 -3.82
CA MET A 1 45.87 11.87 -5.02
C MET A 1 44.41 11.47 -5.33
N ALA A 2 43.74 10.59 -4.58
CA ALA A 2 42.37 10.13 -4.91
C ALA A 2 41.22 10.73 -4.06
N PHE A 3 41.51 11.40 -2.94
CA PHE A 3 40.47 11.97 -2.06
C PHE A 3 40.01 13.38 -2.46
N GLY A 4 40.85 14.15 -3.16
CA GLY A 4 40.49 15.50 -3.62
C GLY A 4 39.41 15.50 -4.70
N PHE A 5 39.40 14.50 -5.59
CA PHE A 5 38.41 14.37 -6.66
C PHE A 5 37.01 14.03 -6.14
N LEU A 6 36.92 13.26 -5.04
CA LEU A 6 35.64 12.88 -4.44
C LEU A 6 34.96 14.09 -3.76
N ILE A 7 35.75 14.92 -3.06
CA ILE A 7 35.26 16.14 -2.41
C ILE A 7 34.89 17.19 -3.47
N TYR A 8 35.68 17.33 -4.54
CA TYR A 8 35.37 18.22 -5.65
C TYR A 8 34.09 17.82 -6.38
N PHE A 9 33.85 16.52 -6.61
CA PHE A 9 32.60 16.03 -7.22
C PHE A 9 31.38 16.25 -6.31
N ALA A 10 31.54 16.06 -4.99
CA ALA A 10 30.47 16.29 -4.02
C ALA A 10 30.05 17.77 -3.96
N ILE A 11 31.02 18.70 -3.98
CA ILE A 11 30.74 20.14 -3.99
C ILE A 11 30.14 20.58 -5.34
N LYS A 12 30.62 20.02 -6.46
CA LYS A 12 30.10 20.29 -7.81
C LYS A 12 28.66 19.80 -8.00
N MET A 13 28.30 18.63 -7.44
CA MET A 13 26.91 18.13 -7.47
C MET A 13 25.94 19.00 -6.67
N PHE A 14 26.41 19.76 -5.68
CA PHE A 14 25.56 20.63 -4.87
C PHE A 14 25.34 22.03 -5.47
N LYS A 15 26.30 22.55 -6.25
CA LYS A 15 26.20 23.87 -6.90
C LYS A 15 25.25 23.90 -8.12
N GLY A 16 24.84 22.74 -8.64
CA GLY A 16 24.01 22.62 -9.85
C GLY A 16 22.49 22.64 -9.66
N ARG A 17 21.96 22.71 -8.43
CA ARG A 17 20.50 22.69 -8.20
C ARG A 17 19.99 24.00 -7.61
N LYS A 18 20.06 25.07 -8.41
CA LYS A 18 19.14 26.21 -8.25
C LYS A 18 17.76 25.80 -8.76
N LEU A 19 17.02 25.03 -7.96
CA LEU A 19 15.60 24.82 -8.18
C LEU A 19 14.86 26.07 -7.67
N LYS A 20 14.38 26.88 -8.63
CA LYS A 20 13.47 28.02 -8.37
C LYS A 20 12.28 27.51 -7.56
N SER A 21 12.07 28.10 -6.38
CA SER A 21 11.09 27.63 -5.41
C SER A 21 9.73 28.27 -5.66
N THR A 22 8.87 27.52 -6.34
CA THR A 22 7.42 27.68 -6.20
C THR A 22 6.82 26.28 -6.20
N ASP A 23 6.82 25.60 -5.05
CA ASP A 23 5.67 24.77 -4.67
C ASP A 23 5.79 24.10 -3.29
N ARG A 24 4.63 23.95 -2.64
CA ARG A 24 4.43 23.37 -1.30
C ARG A 24 4.94 21.91 -1.19
N ALA A 25 5.16 21.22 -2.31
CA ALA A 25 5.69 19.85 -2.37
C ALA A 25 7.17 19.73 -1.96
N SER A 26 7.97 20.80 -2.10
CA SER A 26 9.42 20.77 -1.83
C SER A 26 9.80 20.73 -0.34
N LYS A 27 8.89 21.14 0.56
CA LYS A 27 9.11 21.09 2.01
C LYS A 27 9.01 19.67 2.57
N LYS A 28 8.10 18.84 2.04
CA LYS A 28 7.90 17.44 2.47
C LYS A 28 9.08 16.55 2.10
N LEU A 29 9.70 16.78 0.93
CA LEU A 29 10.91 16.04 0.50
C LEU A 29 12.15 16.41 1.33
N LYS A 30 12.33 17.68 1.69
CA LYS A 30 13.45 18.14 2.53
C LYS A 30 13.38 17.57 3.96
N LYS A 31 12.18 17.37 4.53
CA LYS A 31 12.01 16.78 5.87
C LYS A 31 12.40 15.30 5.90
N ARG A 32 11.97 14.52 4.89
CA ARG A 32 12.31 13.09 4.75
C ARG A 32 13.82 12.87 4.57
N ASN A 33 14.47 13.69 3.75
CA ASN A 33 15.91 13.55 3.50
C ASN A 33 16.78 13.98 4.69
N ARG A 34 16.29 14.87 5.57
CA ARG A 34 16.99 15.24 6.82
C ARG A 34 16.87 14.16 7.89
N ILE A 35 15.70 13.52 8.00
CA ILE A 35 15.48 12.40 8.95
C ILE A 35 16.36 11.21 8.57
N GLY A 36 16.42 10.85 7.28
CA GLY A 36 17.29 9.77 6.81
C GLY A 36 18.78 9.99 7.10
N LEU A 37 19.25 11.24 7.01
CA LEU A 37 20.64 11.60 7.30
C LEU A 37 20.96 11.55 8.80
N ILE A 38 20.02 11.91 9.67
CA ILE A 38 20.21 11.81 11.13
C ILE A 38 20.22 10.35 11.59
N VAL A 39 19.31 9.53 11.03
CA VAL A 39 19.26 8.08 11.34
C VAL A 39 20.53 7.38 10.86
N SER A 40 21.07 7.73 9.68
CA SER A 40 22.32 7.12 9.21
C SER A 40 23.53 7.49 10.07
N ILE A 41 23.58 8.72 10.59
CA ILE A 41 24.64 9.16 11.53
C ILE A 41 24.54 8.39 12.85
N LEU A 42 23.33 8.20 13.37
CA LEU A 42 23.11 7.49 14.63
C LEU A 42 23.47 6.00 14.54
N VAL A 43 23.16 5.34 13.42
CA VAL A 43 23.58 3.96 13.14
C VAL A 43 25.10 3.84 12.98
N PHE A 44 25.76 4.84 12.39
CA PHE A 44 27.22 4.86 12.24
C PHE A 44 27.94 5.01 13.59
N PHE A 45 27.38 5.78 14.53
CA PHE A 45 27.93 5.89 15.89
C PHE A 45 27.74 4.62 16.74
N ILE A 46 26.64 3.88 16.54
CA ILE A 46 26.42 2.59 17.19
C ILE A 46 27.38 1.53 16.62
N ALA A 47 27.60 1.51 15.31
CA ALA A 47 28.53 0.56 14.67
C ALA A 47 30.01 0.87 14.96
N ALA A 48 30.39 2.14 15.15
CA ALA A 48 31.74 2.52 15.56
C ALA A 48 31.99 2.39 17.08
N GLY A 49 30.92 2.27 17.88
CA GLY A 49 30.97 2.12 19.34
C GLY A 49 30.99 0.68 19.85
N ILE A 50 30.67 -0.31 19.01
CA ILE A 50 30.77 -1.75 19.34
C ILE A 50 32.13 -2.27 18.85
N GLY A 51 33.17 -1.81 19.52
CA GLY A 51 34.54 -2.28 19.36
C GLY A 51 35.15 -2.58 20.71
N GLY A 52 34.51 -3.46 21.51
CA GLY A 52 35.13 -3.95 22.74
C GLY A 52 34.16 -4.54 23.76
N SER A 53 33.84 -5.83 23.62
CA SER A 53 33.64 -6.75 24.74
C SER A 53 33.30 -8.14 24.19
N ASN A 54 34.30 -9.01 24.05
CA ASN A 54 34.09 -10.45 24.11
C ASN A 54 34.43 -10.89 25.53
N GLU A 55 33.45 -11.49 26.19
CA GLU A 55 33.57 -12.20 27.47
C GLU A 55 33.56 -13.72 27.21
N GLU A 56 33.97 -14.47 28.23
CA GLU A 56 34.20 -15.93 28.36
C GLU A 56 35.57 -16.42 27.85
N THR A 57 36.43 -17.05 28.66
CA THR A 57 36.14 -18.27 29.42
C THR A 57 37.15 -18.50 30.56
N THR A 58 36.64 -18.99 31.68
CA THR A 58 37.33 -19.56 32.85
C THR A 58 38.44 -20.58 32.53
N SER A 59 39.63 -20.42 33.13
CA SER A 59 40.40 -21.56 33.65
C SER A 59 41.37 -21.13 34.77
N LYS A 60 41.58 -22.06 35.71
CA LYS A 60 42.26 -21.92 37.00
C LYS A 60 43.74 -21.57 36.86
N GLN A 61 44.26 -20.69 37.72
CA GLN A 61 45.57 -20.94 38.35
C GLN A 61 45.66 -20.36 39.76
N SER A 62 46.20 -21.20 40.62
CA SER A 62 46.50 -21.13 42.03
C SER A 62 47.34 -19.91 42.47
N SER A 63 46.96 -19.39 43.65
CA SER A 63 47.84 -18.95 44.74
C SER A 63 49.12 -18.19 44.40
N SER A 64 49.11 -16.88 44.68
CA SER A 64 50.10 -16.35 45.62
C SER A 64 49.57 -15.05 46.22
N ALA A 65 49.57 -15.00 47.54
CA ALA A 65 49.15 -13.86 48.31
C ALA A 65 50.13 -12.70 48.09
N ASP A 66 49.64 -11.60 47.52
CA ASP A 66 50.25 -10.30 47.76
C ASP A 66 49.15 -9.28 48.04
N THR A 67 48.73 -9.26 49.31
CA THR A 67 47.91 -8.18 49.86
C THR A 67 48.74 -6.89 49.84
N THR A 68 48.73 -6.19 48.71
CA THR A 68 49.06 -4.77 48.67
C THR A 68 48.01 -4.05 49.51
N LYS A 69 48.30 -3.90 50.80
CA LYS A 69 47.52 -3.03 51.68
C LYS A 69 47.56 -1.63 51.04
N VAL A 70 46.45 -1.24 50.42
CA VAL A 70 46.20 0.15 50.04
C VAL A 70 46.06 0.91 51.36
N VAL A 71 47.20 1.34 51.90
CA VAL A 71 47.26 2.28 53.01
C VAL A 71 46.72 3.58 52.45
N LYS A 72 45.42 3.82 52.64
CA LYS A 72 44.79 5.12 52.41
C LYS A 72 45.45 6.10 53.37
N LYS A 73 46.52 6.77 52.94
CA LYS A 73 47.10 7.89 53.69
C LYS A 73 46.00 8.95 53.81
N GLN A 74 45.45 9.09 55.02
CA GLN A 74 44.42 10.08 55.32
C GLN A 74 45.04 11.47 55.14
N LYS A 75 44.78 12.11 54.00
CA LYS A 75 45.16 13.50 53.78
C LYS A 75 44.22 14.37 54.62
N TYR A 76 44.77 15.04 55.64
CA TYR A 76 44.00 15.97 56.46
C TYR A 76 43.57 17.17 55.62
N ILE A 77 42.32 17.12 55.14
CA ILE A 77 41.61 18.27 54.60
C ILE A 77 41.14 19.11 55.79
N GLY A 78 41.51 20.40 55.81
CA GLY A 78 41.03 21.32 56.85
C GLY A 78 39.51 21.26 56.99
N LYS A 79 38.99 21.45 58.21
CA LYS A 79 37.57 21.34 58.57
C LYS A 79 36.63 22.07 57.60
N ASP A 80 37.06 23.21 57.06
CA ASP A 80 36.28 23.99 56.08
C ASP A 80 36.06 23.24 54.76
N LYS A 81 37.10 22.59 54.21
CA LYS A 81 36.99 21.82 52.96
C LYS A 81 36.11 20.58 53.12
N TYR A 82 36.18 19.94 54.29
CA TYR A 82 35.30 18.81 54.62
C TYR A 82 33.83 19.24 54.69
N ASN A 83 33.55 20.37 55.34
CA ASN A 83 32.18 20.90 55.44
C ASN A 83 31.61 21.31 54.08
N ILE A 84 32.43 21.84 53.18
CA ILE A 84 32.04 22.15 51.80
C ILE A 84 31.70 20.87 51.04
N ALA A 85 32.60 19.88 51.03
CA ALA A 85 32.37 18.60 50.36
C ALA A 85 31.13 17.85 50.89
N LYS A 86 30.88 17.93 52.21
CA LYS A 86 29.68 17.35 52.82
C LYS A 86 28.39 18.03 52.31
N LYS A 87 28.38 19.37 52.20
CA LYS A 87 27.24 20.11 51.65
C LYS A 87 27.00 19.79 50.18
N GLU A 88 28.07 19.73 49.38
CA GLU A 88 28.01 19.37 47.97
C GLU A 88 27.48 17.94 47.76
N ASN A 89 27.93 16.98 48.58
CA ASN A 89 27.45 15.60 48.49
C ASN A 89 25.95 15.49 48.78
N VAL A 90 25.45 16.20 49.80
CA VAL A 90 24.01 16.27 50.10
C VAL A 90 23.23 16.89 48.94
N ALA A 91 23.76 17.95 48.32
CA ALA A 91 23.13 18.58 47.16
C ALA A 91 23.10 17.64 45.93
N LEU A 92 24.18 16.87 45.70
CA LEU A 92 24.25 15.88 44.64
C LEU A 92 23.27 14.73 44.85
N LEU A 93 23.13 14.23 46.08
CA LEU A 93 22.14 13.21 46.41
C LEU A 93 20.71 13.70 46.19
N ALA A 94 20.41 14.94 46.57
CA ALA A 94 19.11 15.54 46.31
C ALA A 94 18.84 15.68 44.79
N LYS A 95 19.86 16.05 44.01
CA LYS A 95 19.76 16.12 42.55
C LYS A 95 19.56 14.74 41.92
N GLN A 96 20.29 13.73 42.39
CA GLN A 96 20.15 12.34 41.93
C GLN A 96 18.73 11.83 42.18
N LYS A 97 18.19 12.04 43.39
CA LYS A 97 16.81 11.66 43.69
C LYS A 97 15.80 12.33 42.75
N LYS A 98 15.96 13.64 42.50
CA LYS A 98 15.08 14.37 41.58
C LYS A 98 15.18 13.87 40.13
N LEU A 99 16.37 13.47 39.68
CA LEU A 99 16.58 12.87 38.36
C LEU A 99 15.90 11.50 38.28
N GLN A 100 16.00 10.70 39.33
CA GLN A 100 15.35 9.40 39.41
C GLN A 100 13.82 9.53 39.39
N ASP A 101 13.25 10.47 40.16
CA ASP A 101 11.82 10.77 40.10
C ASP A 101 11.34 11.26 38.71
N GLN A 102 12.24 11.85 37.90
CA GLN A 102 11.94 12.24 36.51
C GLN A 102 12.02 11.06 35.56
N GLU A 103 12.97 10.16 35.76
CA GLU A 103 13.14 8.93 34.98
C GLU A 103 11.93 8.01 35.15
N ASP A 104 11.48 7.80 36.38
CA ASP A 104 10.29 6.99 36.68
C ASP A 104 9.04 7.54 35.96
N LYS A 105 8.83 8.87 36.01
CA LYS A 105 7.71 9.52 35.29
C LYS A 105 7.81 9.41 33.78
N LEU A 106 9.02 9.49 33.22
CA LEU A 106 9.25 9.34 31.79
C LEU A 106 8.98 7.90 31.35
N GLN A 107 9.35 6.94 32.19
CA GLN A 107 9.10 5.52 31.95
C GLN A 107 7.62 5.20 32.00
N ASP A 108 6.89 5.70 33.00
CA ASP A 108 5.43 5.60 33.07
C ASP A 108 4.74 6.19 31.82
N GLN A 109 5.22 7.35 31.35
CA GLN A 109 4.70 7.96 30.12
C GLN A 109 5.01 7.11 28.88
N GLN A 110 6.20 6.53 28.79
CA GLN A 110 6.58 5.68 27.68
C GLN A 110 5.72 4.41 27.63
N ASP A 111 5.47 3.79 28.77
CA ASP A 111 4.65 2.58 28.87
C ASP A 111 3.18 2.88 28.51
N GLN A 112 2.65 4.02 28.96
CA GLN A 112 1.31 4.47 28.59
C GLN A 112 1.18 4.72 27.08
N ILE A 113 2.16 5.40 26.47
CA ILE A 113 2.17 5.65 25.03
C ILE A 113 2.27 4.33 24.24
N ALA A 114 3.10 3.40 24.69
CA ALA A 114 3.24 2.09 24.04
C ALA A 114 1.92 1.29 24.11
N SER A 115 1.24 1.31 25.26
CA SER A 115 -0.07 0.69 25.45
C SER A 115 -1.13 1.33 24.54
N ASP A 116 -1.19 2.66 24.50
CA ASP A 116 -2.15 3.40 23.69
C ASP A 116 -1.90 3.18 22.18
N GLU A 117 -0.64 3.13 21.75
CA GLU A 117 -0.26 2.83 20.36
C GLU A 117 -0.64 1.39 19.98
N ALA A 118 -0.42 0.42 20.87
CA ALA A 118 -0.84 -0.95 20.65
C ALA A 118 -2.37 -1.07 20.52
N ALA A 119 -3.11 -0.42 21.40
CA ALA A 119 -4.58 -0.39 21.36
C ALA A 119 -5.10 0.31 20.09
N ALA A 120 -4.47 1.41 19.66
CA ALA A 120 -4.82 2.11 18.43
C ALA A 120 -4.58 1.23 17.19
N LYS A 121 -3.41 0.57 17.09
CA LYS A 121 -3.10 -0.36 15.99
C LYS A 121 -4.08 -1.52 15.94
N GLN A 122 -4.47 -2.07 17.08
CA GLN A 122 -5.43 -3.17 17.14
C GLN A 122 -6.81 -2.72 16.66
N LYS A 123 -7.27 -1.53 17.09
CA LYS A 123 -8.55 -0.95 16.60
C LYS A 123 -8.51 -0.63 15.11
N GLU A 124 -7.41 -0.09 14.59
CA GLU A 124 -7.26 0.17 13.16
C GLU A 124 -7.28 -1.13 12.33
N ALA A 125 -6.59 -2.17 12.80
CA ALA A 125 -6.60 -3.48 12.14
C ALA A 125 -8.01 -4.11 12.10
N GLU A 126 -8.75 -4.01 13.21
CA GLU A 126 -10.12 -4.52 13.30
C GLU A 126 -11.08 -3.72 12.39
N GLN A 127 -10.95 -2.40 12.35
CA GLN A 127 -11.72 -1.55 11.43
C GLN A 127 -11.43 -1.84 9.97
N GLN A 128 -10.15 -2.05 9.61
CA GLN A 128 -9.77 -2.43 8.24
C GLN A 128 -10.32 -3.80 7.85
N ALA A 129 -10.25 -4.79 8.76
CA ALA A 129 -10.81 -6.11 8.51
C ALA A 129 -12.34 -6.05 8.35
N ALA A 130 -13.04 -5.26 9.18
CA ALA A 130 -14.48 -5.06 9.06
C ALA A 130 -14.86 -4.38 7.73
N ALA A 131 -14.12 -3.35 7.32
CA ALA A 131 -14.34 -2.65 6.06
C ALA A 131 -14.11 -3.56 4.84
N GLN A 132 -13.05 -4.38 4.85
CA GLN A 132 -12.80 -5.36 3.79
C GLN A 132 -13.93 -6.39 3.69
N LYS A 133 -14.41 -6.91 4.83
CA LYS A 133 -15.51 -7.88 4.86
C LYS A 133 -16.80 -7.30 4.28
N GLN A 134 -17.11 -6.04 4.60
CA GLN A 134 -18.28 -5.34 4.03
C GLN A 134 -18.14 -5.09 2.53
N GLN A 135 -16.94 -4.71 2.05
CA GLN A 135 -16.69 -4.52 0.62
C GLN A 135 -16.82 -5.84 -0.16
N GLU A 136 -16.30 -6.94 0.38
CA GLU A 136 -16.42 -8.26 -0.26
C GLU A 136 -17.87 -8.73 -0.35
N GLU A 137 -18.67 -8.50 0.70
CA GLU A 137 -20.08 -8.87 0.72
C GLU A 137 -20.91 -8.03 -0.28
N GLN A 138 -20.63 -6.73 -0.39
CA GLN A 138 -21.24 -5.86 -1.40
C GLN A 138 -20.83 -6.26 -2.83
N ALA A 139 -19.56 -6.61 -3.06
CA ALA A 139 -19.09 -7.05 -4.37
C ALA A 139 -19.78 -8.37 -4.81
N LYS A 140 -19.92 -9.34 -3.90
CA LYS A 140 -20.64 -10.59 -4.17
C LYS A 140 -22.13 -10.36 -4.45
N ALA A 141 -22.76 -9.44 -3.72
CA ALA A 141 -24.16 -9.08 -3.97
C ALA A 141 -24.35 -8.42 -5.34
N ALA A 142 -23.45 -7.50 -5.72
CA ALA A 142 -23.48 -6.84 -7.02
C ALA A 142 -23.24 -7.83 -8.18
N GLU A 143 -22.29 -8.76 -8.04
CA GLU A 143 -22.02 -9.79 -9.04
C GLU A 143 -23.24 -10.70 -9.25
N LYS A 144 -23.93 -11.08 -8.16
CA LYS A 144 -25.14 -11.91 -8.24
C LYS A 144 -26.27 -11.18 -8.99
N GLN A 145 -26.50 -9.90 -8.69
CA GLN A 145 -27.50 -9.10 -9.39
C GLN A 145 -27.19 -8.94 -10.87
N GLN A 146 -25.92 -8.74 -11.24
CA GLN A 146 -25.52 -8.64 -12.64
C GLN A 146 -25.74 -9.95 -13.40
N LYS A 147 -25.45 -11.11 -12.78
CA LYS A 147 -25.72 -12.42 -13.40
C LYS A 147 -27.21 -12.69 -13.58
N GLU A 148 -28.04 -12.34 -12.59
CA GLU A 148 -29.50 -12.48 -12.71
C GLU A 148 -30.08 -11.56 -13.80
N ALA A 149 -29.62 -10.30 -13.88
CA ALA A 149 -30.05 -9.37 -14.93
C ALA A 149 -29.64 -9.84 -16.33
N ALA A 150 -28.41 -10.35 -16.50
CA ALA A 150 -27.94 -10.88 -17.78
C ALA A 150 -28.72 -12.15 -18.21
N ALA A 151 -29.10 -13.00 -17.25
CA ALA A 151 -29.92 -14.18 -17.52
C ALA A 151 -31.35 -13.80 -17.96
N GLN A 152 -31.96 -12.80 -17.33
CA GLN A 152 -33.29 -12.31 -17.71
C GLN A 152 -33.29 -11.67 -19.11
N GLN A 153 -32.25 -10.91 -19.46
CA GLN A 153 -32.12 -10.33 -20.80
C GLN A 153 -32.01 -11.41 -21.89
N LYS A 154 -31.24 -12.48 -21.66
CA LYS A 154 -31.16 -13.61 -22.61
C LYS A 154 -32.53 -14.28 -22.82
N GLN A 155 -33.30 -14.50 -21.76
CA GLN A 155 -34.62 -15.14 -21.87
C GLN A 155 -35.65 -14.26 -22.63
N GLN A 156 -35.63 -12.95 -22.44
CA GLN A 156 -36.52 -12.04 -23.19
C GLN A 156 -36.16 -11.98 -24.68
N GLN A 157 -34.86 -12.03 -25.02
CA GLN A 157 -34.40 -12.05 -26.41
C GLN A 157 -34.77 -13.36 -27.15
N GLU A 158 -34.72 -14.50 -26.44
CA GLU A 158 -35.15 -15.80 -26.98
C GLU A 158 -36.67 -15.89 -27.18
N GLN A 159 -37.48 -15.23 -26.34
CA GLN A 159 -38.94 -15.20 -26.53
C GLN A 159 -39.37 -14.27 -27.68
N GLN A 160 -38.71 -13.12 -27.87
CA GLN A 160 -39.04 -12.20 -28.96
C GLN A 160 -38.66 -12.76 -30.35
N SER A 161 -37.59 -13.54 -30.43
CA SER A 161 -37.19 -14.24 -31.67
C SER A 161 -38.11 -15.42 -32.02
N GLN A 162 -38.72 -16.08 -31.03
CA GLN A 162 -39.69 -17.15 -31.27
C GLN A 162 -41.09 -16.64 -31.64
N GLN A 163 -41.49 -15.46 -31.17
CA GLN A 163 -42.81 -14.89 -31.50
C GLN A 163 -42.84 -14.32 -32.93
N ALA A 164 -41.74 -13.73 -33.41
CA ALA A 164 -41.59 -13.21 -34.77
C ALA A 164 -41.62 -14.31 -35.87
N SER A 165 -41.21 -15.54 -35.54
CA SER A 165 -41.20 -16.66 -36.51
C SER A 165 -42.57 -17.32 -36.71
N SER A 166 -43.57 -16.99 -35.88
CA SER A 166 -44.90 -17.63 -35.91
C SER A 166 -45.95 -16.91 -36.77
N GLN A 167 -45.74 -15.64 -37.14
CA GLN A 167 -46.79 -14.81 -37.77
C GLN A 167 -46.81 -14.80 -39.30
N THR A 168 -45.82 -15.38 -39.97
CA THR A 168 -45.78 -15.39 -41.43
C THR A 168 -45.46 -16.80 -41.88
N ARG A 169 -46.49 -17.56 -42.28
CA ARG A 169 -46.33 -18.69 -43.21
C ARG A 169 -46.83 -18.19 -44.55
N GLY A 170 -45.94 -17.62 -45.37
CA GLY A 170 -46.26 -16.96 -46.63
C GLY A 170 -45.08 -16.21 -47.24
N ASP A 171 -45.36 -15.37 -48.25
CA ASP A 171 -44.39 -14.40 -48.77
C ASP A 171 -44.22 -13.27 -47.74
N MET A 172 -42.99 -12.92 -47.38
CA MET A 172 -42.67 -11.85 -46.45
C MET A 172 -41.65 -10.89 -47.07
N ASN A 173 -41.79 -9.60 -46.80
CA ASN A 173 -40.80 -8.62 -47.22
C ASN A 173 -39.74 -8.41 -46.13
N THR A 174 -38.46 -8.43 -46.51
CA THR A 174 -37.36 -8.28 -45.54
C THR A 174 -37.29 -6.88 -44.92
N SER A 175 -37.86 -5.85 -45.56
CA SER A 175 -37.90 -4.47 -45.02
C SER A 175 -38.77 -4.31 -43.78
N ASP A 176 -39.80 -5.15 -43.63
CA ASP A 176 -40.89 -4.91 -42.67
C ASP A 176 -40.59 -5.53 -41.29
N SER A 177 -39.50 -6.30 -41.21
CA SER A 177 -39.11 -7.07 -40.02
C SER A 177 -38.49 -6.24 -38.89
N GLY A 178 -38.05 -5.01 -39.17
CA GLY A 178 -37.36 -4.13 -38.19
C GLY A 178 -36.06 -4.70 -37.60
N THR A 179 -35.61 -5.86 -38.06
CA THR A 179 -34.48 -6.64 -37.54
C THR A 179 -33.63 -7.15 -38.72
N ILE A 180 -32.47 -7.75 -38.45
CA ILE A 180 -31.62 -8.28 -39.52
C ILE A 180 -32.17 -9.64 -39.95
N VAL A 181 -32.61 -9.76 -41.20
CA VAL A 181 -33.23 -10.98 -41.73
C VAL A 181 -32.42 -11.53 -42.89
N GLY A 182 -32.01 -12.79 -42.77
CA GLY A 182 -31.41 -13.60 -43.81
C GLY A 182 -32.37 -14.61 -44.42
N ASN A 183 -32.07 -15.02 -45.65
CA ASN A 183 -32.75 -16.12 -46.32
C ASN A 183 -31.86 -17.36 -46.29
N ALA A 184 -32.34 -18.44 -45.68
CA ALA A 184 -31.62 -19.70 -45.53
C ALA A 184 -31.19 -20.33 -46.87
N ASN A 185 -31.92 -20.08 -47.95
CA ASN A 185 -31.64 -20.65 -49.28
C ASN A 185 -30.58 -19.83 -50.04
N SER A 186 -30.60 -18.50 -49.95
CA SER A 186 -29.66 -17.64 -50.68
C SER A 186 -28.44 -17.18 -49.88
N HIS A 187 -28.46 -17.38 -48.55
CA HIS A 187 -27.49 -16.81 -47.61
C HIS A 187 -27.28 -15.30 -47.79
N ILE A 188 -28.35 -14.56 -48.12
CA ILE A 188 -28.33 -13.10 -48.22
C ILE A 188 -29.10 -12.52 -47.04
N TYR A 189 -28.49 -11.57 -46.32
CA TYR A 189 -29.14 -10.82 -45.24
C TYR A 189 -29.43 -9.37 -45.60
N HIS A 190 -30.51 -8.84 -45.02
CA HIS A 190 -30.89 -7.43 -45.05
C HIS A 190 -30.79 -6.81 -43.66
N VAL A 191 -30.43 -5.53 -43.64
CA VAL A 191 -30.46 -4.72 -42.42
C VAL A 191 -31.67 -3.79 -42.45
N PRO A 192 -32.21 -3.37 -41.29
CA PRO A 192 -33.28 -2.40 -41.24
C PRO A 192 -32.92 -1.11 -41.99
N GLY A 193 -33.84 -0.59 -42.80
CA GLY A 193 -33.65 0.63 -43.59
C GLY A 193 -33.05 0.45 -44.98
N GLN A 194 -32.67 -0.77 -45.38
CA GLN A 194 -32.35 -1.08 -46.79
C GLN A 194 -33.60 -1.48 -47.57
N ALA A 195 -33.52 -1.38 -48.91
CA ALA A 195 -34.60 -1.83 -49.76
C ALA A 195 -34.78 -3.36 -49.59
N GLY A 196 -35.97 -3.75 -49.15
CA GLY A 196 -36.31 -5.16 -48.93
C GLY A 196 -36.57 -5.94 -50.22
N TYR A 197 -36.75 -7.24 -50.09
CA TYR A 197 -37.34 -8.09 -51.13
C TYR A 197 -38.29 -9.10 -50.52
N ASN A 198 -39.18 -9.60 -51.37
CA ASN A 198 -40.14 -10.64 -51.02
C ASN A 198 -39.48 -12.02 -51.02
N MET A 199 -39.64 -12.77 -49.94
CA MET A 199 -39.15 -14.14 -49.80
C MET A 199 -40.12 -15.01 -49.02
N ASN A 200 -40.02 -16.34 -49.19
CA ASN A 200 -40.76 -17.28 -48.35
C ASN A 200 -40.28 -17.16 -46.91
N SER A 201 -41.22 -16.85 -46.01
CA SER A 201 -40.98 -16.70 -44.59
C SER A 201 -40.49 -17.97 -43.91
N SER A 202 -40.73 -19.14 -44.50
CA SER A 202 -40.20 -20.42 -44.02
C SER A 202 -38.67 -20.48 -44.07
N ASN A 203 -38.05 -19.67 -44.94
CA ASN A 203 -36.60 -19.55 -45.07
C ASN A 203 -36.03 -18.36 -44.30
N ALA A 204 -36.84 -17.66 -43.50
CA ALA A 204 -36.40 -16.49 -42.75
C ALA A 204 -35.53 -16.89 -41.56
N VAL A 205 -34.35 -16.31 -41.46
CA VAL A 205 -33.43 -16.45 -40.32
C VAL A 205 -33.16 -15.06 -39.76
N TYR A 206 -33.47 -14.85 -38.48
CA TYR A 206 -33.31 -13.57 -37.81
C TYR A 206 -31.96 -13.52 -37.08
N PHE A 207 -31.27 -12.39 -37.18
CA PHE A 207 -29.98 -12.15 -36.52
C PHE A 207 -30.07 -10.92 -35.62
N HIS A 208 -29.28 -10.93 -34.55
CA HIS A 208 -29.21 -9.82 -33.60
C HIS A 208 -28.17 -8.78 -34.01
N SER A 209 -27.16 -9.18 -34.81
CA SER A 209 -26.12 -8.30 -35.34
C SER A 209 -25.68 -8.71 -36.74
N GLU A 210 -25.11 -7.77 -37.51
CA GLU A 210 -24.55 -8.07 -38.84
C GLU A 210 -23.40 -9.08 -38.72
N GLN A 211 -22.61 -8.98 -37.64
CA GLN A 211 -21.51 -9.88 -37.36
C GLN A 211 -21.99 -11.33 -37.16
N GLU A 212 -23.11 -11.53 -36.48
CA GLU A 212 -23.73 -12.86 -36.31
C GLU A 212 -24.13 -13.45 -37.66
N ALA A 213 -24.75 -12.65 -38.54
CA ALA A 213 -25.12 -13.09 -39.88
C ALA A 213 -23.89 -13.45 -40.74
N ILE A 214 -22.83 -12.62 -40.70
CA ILE A 214 -21.58 -12.88 -41.41
C ILE A 214 -20.88 -14.13 -40.88
N ALA A 215 -20.83 -14.31 -39.55
CA ALA A 215 -20.26 -15.49 -38.92
C ALA A 215 -21.05 -16.76 -39.25
N ALA A 216 -22.37 -16.66 -39.43
CA ALA A 216 -23.23 -17.73 -39.91
C ALA A 216 -23.11 -17.98 -41.43
N GLY A 217 -22.22 -17.26 -42.15
CA GLY A 217 -21.95 -17.46 -43.57
C GLY A 217 -22.84 -16.66 -44.52
N TYR A 218 -23.60 -15.68 -44.03
CA TYR A 218 -24.48 -14.86 -44.86
C TYR A 218 -23.74 -13.64 -45.41
N ARG A 219 -24.08 -13.26 -46.65
CA ARG A 219 -23.56 -12.09 -47.34
C ARG A 219 -24.58 -10.95 -47.31
N ARG A 220 -24.10 -9.70 -47.23
CA ARG A 220 -24.95 -8.51 -47.30
C ARG A 220 -25.64 -8.38 -48.66
N SER A 221 -26.90 -7.97 -48.63
CA SER A 221 -27.65 -7.65 -49.84
C SER A 221 -27.05 -6.45 -50.60
N LYS A 222 -27.34 -6.39 -51.90
CA LYS A 222 -26.90 -5.31 -52.81
C LYS A 222 -28.02 -4.31 -53.15
N ARG A 223 -29.19 -4.45 -52.50
CA ARG A 223 -30.36 -3.61 -52.76
C ARG A 223 -30.43 -2.42 -51.81
#